data_AF-A0A3M1RC68-F1
#
_entry.id   AF-A0A3M1RC68-F1
#
_cell.length_a   1.000
_cell.length_b   1.000
_cell.length_c   1.000
_cell.angle_alpha   90.00
_cell.angle_beta   90.00
_cell.angle_gamma   90.00
#
_symmetry.space_group_name_H-M   'P 1'
#
loop_
_entity.id
_entity.type
_entity.pdbx_description
1 polymer ?
#
loop_
_entity_poly.entity_id
_entity_poly.type
_entity_poly.pdbx_seq_one_letter_code
_entity_poly.pdbx_strand_id
1 'polypeptide(L)' 'MKKFENVAAKVNAIKNVFREGEKLRGKEIVQRLEESGYKVNERNILMFIYHRMLHKHVRREMADGINLYTLL' A
#
# COMPACT_ATOMS: atom_id res chain seq x y z
N MET A 1 -11.50 -8.20 -12.90
CA MET A 1 -10.81 -8.32 -11.60
C MET A 1 -9.32 -8.48 -11.85
N LYS A 2 -8.51 -7.54 -11.39
CA LYS A 2 -7.05 -7.59 -11.54
C LYS A 2 -6.44 -8.49 -10.45
N LYS A 3 -5.37 -9.19 -10.80
CA LYS A 3 -4.51 -9.93 -9.87
C LYS A 3 -3.10 -9.36 -9.96
N PHE A 4 -2.30 -9.55 -8.93
CA PHE A 4 -0.87 -9.26 -9.01
C PHE A 4 -0.17 -10.40 -9.73
N GLU A 5 0.45 -10.10 -10.87
CA GLU A 5 1.17 -11.10 -11.67
C GLU A 5 2.51 -11.48 -11.03
N ASN A 6 3.18 -10.50 -10.41
CA ASN A 6 4.47 -10.69 -9.75
C ASN A 6 4.71 -9.61 -8.67
N VAL A 7 5.86 -9.69 -8.00
CA VAL A 7 6.25 -8.74 -6.94
C VAL A 7 6.33 -7.30 -7.46
N ALA A 8 6.95 -7.08 -8.63
CA ALA A 8 7.09 -5.74 -9.20
C ALA A 8 5.74 -5.11 -9.55
N ALA A 9 4.82 -5.89 -10.14
CA ALA A 9 3.45 -5.47 -10.42
C ALA A 9 2.72 -5.07 -9.13
N LYS A 10 2.92 -5.81 -8.04
CA LYS A 10 2.32 -5.48 -6.73
C LYS A 10 2.92 -4.20 -6.12
N VAL A 11 4.24 -4.02 -6.23
CA VAL A 11 4.90 -2.78 -5.80
C VAL A 11 4.34 -1.58 -6.57
N ASN A 12 4.27 -1.66 -7.90
CA ASN A 12 3.76 -0.58 -8.74
C ASN A 12 2.29 -0.27 -8.45
N ALA A 13 1.45 -1.30 -8.30
CA ALA A 13 0.05 -1.11 -7.94
C ALA A 13 -0.11 -0.39 -6.60
N ILE A 14 0.67 -0.76 -5.57
CA ILE A 14 0.64 -0.07 -4.27
C ILE A 14 1.18 1.35 -4.39
N LYS A 15 2.25 1.60 -5.16
CA LYS A 15 2.73 2.98 -5.38
C LYS A 15 1.67 3.87 -6.02
N ASN A 16 0.93 3.34 -6.99
CA ASN A 16 -0.08 4.08 -7.73
C ASN A 16 -1.33 4.45 -6.90
N VAL A 17 -1.51 3.92 -5.67
CA VAL A 17 -2.62 4.36 -4.81
C VAL A 17 -2.34 5.67 -4.08
N PHE A 18 -1.09 6.10 -4.01
CA PHE A 18 -0.69 7.34 -3.35
C PHE A 18 -0.69 8.50 -4.34
N ARG A 19 -1.16 9.67 -3.88
CA ARG A 19 -0.88 10.95 -4.52
C ARG A 19 0.42 11.53 -3.95
N GLU A 20 0.98 12.51 -4.64
CA GLU A 20 2.22 13.18 -4.23
C GLU A 20 2.08 13.78 -2.81
N GLY A 21 3.03 13.46 -1.92
CA GLY A 21 3.05 13.92 -0.52
C GLY A 21 1.97 13.32 0.39
N GLU A 22 1.10 12.44 -0.10
CA GLU A 22 -0.05 11.96 0.65
C GLU A 22 0.32 10.93 1.74
N LYS A 23 -0.44 10.96 2.85
CA LYS A 23 -0.38 9.97 3.91
C LYS A 23 -1.63 9.11 3.89
N LEU A 24 -1.48 7.79 3.82
CA LEU A 24 -2.60 6.85 3.83
C LEU A 24 -2.50 5.88 5.00
N ARG A 25 -3.65 5.55 5.59
CA ARG A 25 -3.80 4.41 6.49
C ARG A 25 -3.76 3.11 5.69
N GLY A 26 -3.44 2.02 6.37
CA GLY A 26 -3.44 0.68 5.77
C GLY A 26 -4.76 0.33 5.05
N LYS A 27 -5.88 0.63 5.70
CA LYS A 27 -7.23 0.42 5.15
C LYS A 27 -7.50 1.26 3.89
N GLU A 28 -7.00 2.49 3.83
CA GLU A 28 -7.21 3.37 2.67
C GLU A 28 -6.41 2.90 1.46
N ILE A 29 -5.20 2.37 1.66
CA ILE A 29 -4.42 1.72 0.60
C ILE A 29 -5.21 0.56 0.00
N VAL A 30 -5.78 -0.30 0.87
CA VAL A 30 -6.56 -1.46 0.45
C VAL A 30 -7.80 -1.05 -0.32
N GLN A 31 -8.56 -0.09 0.21
CA GLN A 31 -9.76 0.43 -0.45
C GLN A 31 -9.45 0.96 -1.84
N ARG A 32 -8.36 1.74 -2.01
CA ARG A 32 -7.97 2.28 -3.32
C ARG A 32 -7.50 1.20 -4.30
N LEU A 33 -6.87 0.12 -3.81
CA LEU A 33 -6.56 -1.05 -4.65
C LEU A 33 -7.84 -1.73 -5.13
N GLU A 34 -8.85 -1.87 -4.26
CA GLU A 34 -10.15 -2.44 -4.61
C GLU A 34 -10.90 -1.57 -5.63
N GLU A 35 -10.93 -0.25 -5.42
CA GLU A 35 -11.47 0.73 -6.37
C GLU A 35 -10.75 0.68 -7.73
N SER A 36 -9.44 0.38 -7.72
CA SER A 36 -8.63 0.16 -8.94
C SER A 36 -8.86 -1.20 -9.62
N GLY A 37 -9.75 -2.02 -9.06
CA GLY A 37 -10.22 -3.30 -9.60
C GLY A 37 -9.46 -4.53 -9.10
N TYR A 38 -8.60 -4.40 -8.08
CA TYR A 38 -7.89 -5.54 -7.49
C TYR A 38 -8.73 -6.22 -6.41
N LYS A 39 -8.71 -7.56 -6.36
CA LYS A 39 -9.23 -8.30 -5.21
C LYS A 39 -8.08 -8.59 -4.26
N VAL A 40 -8.11 -7.96 -3.09
CA VAL A 40 -7.00 -8.01 -2.12
C VAL A 40 -7.49 -8.36 -0.72
N ASN A 41 -6.55 -8.77 0.13
CA ASN A 41 -6.79 -8.95 1.55
C ASN A 41 -5.90 -7.98 2.31
N GLU A 42 -6.47 -7.20 3.22
CA GLU A 42 -5.77 -6.15 3.95
C GLU A 42 -4.50 -6.67 4.64
N ARG A 43 -4.61 -7.75 5.42
CA ARG A 43 -3.47 -8.35 6.12
C ARG A 43 -2.32 -8.68 5.16
N ASN A 44 -2.64 -9.27 4.00
CA ASN A 44 -1.65 -9.62 2.98
C ASN A 44 -1.03 -8.41 2.28
N ILE A 45 -1.76 -7.30 2.16
CA ILE A 45 -1.20 -6.04 1.65
C ILE A 45 -0.27 -5.41 2.69
N LEU A 46 -0.70 -5.32 3.94
CA LEU A 46 0.10 -4.72 5.01
C LEU A 46 1.38 -5.52 5.29
N MET A 47 1.30 -6.85 5.32
CA MET A 47 2.50 -7.70 5.42
C MET A 47 3.44 -7.50 4.23
N PHE A 48 2.89 -7.39 3.02
CA PHE A 48 3.72 -7.14 1.84
C PHE A 48 4.41 -5.78 1.91
N ILE A 49 3.70 -4.73 2.32
CA ILE A 49 4.28 -3.40 2.53
C ILE A 49 5.41 -3.49 3.56
N TYR A 50 5.14 -4.11 4.72
CA TYR A 50 6.13 -4.27 5.78
C TYR A 50 7.40 -4.99 5.32
N HIS A 51 7.27 -6.14 4.66
CA HIS A 51 8.43 -6.97 4.30
C HIS A 51 9.14 -6.55 3.02
N ARG A 52 8.45 -5.90 2.06
CA ARG A 52 8.99 -5.67 0.71
C ARG A 52 9.12 -4.20 0.33
N MET A 53 8.35 -3.29 0.95
CA MET A 53 8.28 -1.89 0.53
C MET A 53 8.74 -0.91 1.60
N LEU A 54 8.62 -1.26 2.87
CA LEU A 54 9.00 -0.39 3.98
C LEU A 54 10.50 -0.02 3.87
N HIS A 55 10.81 1.25 4.08
CA HIS A 55 12.15 1.86 3.95
C HIS A 55 12.76 1.88 2.53
N LYS A 56 12.14 1.21 1.55
CA LYS A 56 12.60 1.20 0.14
C LYS A 56 11.73 2.02 -0.80
N HIS A 57 10.43 2.01 -0.55
CA HIS A 57 9.41 2.67 -1.38
C HIS A 57 8.40 3.44 -0.55
N VAL A 58 8.25 3.08 0.73
CA VAL A 58 7.25 3.64 1.64
C VAL A 58 7.90 3.90 3.00
N ARG A 59 7.64 5.07 3.58
CA ARG A 59 7.88 5.37 5.00
C ARG A 59 6.62 5.10 5.80
N ARG A 60 6.78 4.64 7.03
CA ARG A 60 5.69 4.51 8.01
C ARG A 60 5.92 5.46 9.17
N GLU A 61 4.86 6.16 9.56
CA GLU A 61 4.80 6.99 10.77
C GLU A 61 3.61 6.52 11.62
N MET A 62 3.68 6.79 12.92
CA MET A 62 2.56 6.56 13.83
C MET A 62 1.99 7.90 14.27
N ALA A 63 0.69 8.09 14.08
CA ALA A 63 -0.06 9.24 14.56
C ALA A 63 -1.31 8.73 15.29
N ASP A 64 -1.49 9.12 16.55
CA ASP A 64 -2.63 8.70 17.39
C ASP A 64 -2.85 7.18 17.43
N GLY A 65 -1.76 6.41 17.48
CA GLY A 65 -1.78 4.94 17.47
C GLY A 65 -2.09 4.30 16.11
N ILE A 66 -2.24 5.10 15.05
CA ILE A 66 -2.53 4.65 13.70
C ILE A 66 -1.28 4.73 12.84
N ASN A 67 -0.98 3.65 12.10
CA ASN A 67 0.08 3.64 11.11
C ASN A 67 -0.34 4.39 9.84
N LEU A 68 0.42 5.43 9.50
CA LEU A 68 0.33 6.19 8.26
C LEU A 68 1.51 5.85 7.36
N TYR A 69 1.25 5.74 6.07
CA TYR A 69 2.22 5.39 5.05
C TYR A 69 2.33 6.52 4.02
N THR A 70 3.56 6.80 3.57
CA THR A 70 3.85 7.82 2.55
C THR A 70 4.90 7.26 1.59
N LEU A 71 4.84 7.61 0.31
CA LEU A 71 5.90 7.26 -0.63
C LEU A 71 7.23 7.95 -0.27
N LEU A 72 8.32 7.24 -0.52
CA LEU A 72 9.69 7.78 -0.50
C LEU A 72 10.06 8.36 -1.86
#